data_AF-A0A965PPK8-F1
#
_entry.id   AF-A0A965PPK8-F1
#
_cell.length_a   1.000
_cell.length_b   1.000
_cell.length_c   1.000
_cell.angle_alpha   90.00
_cell.angle_beta   90.00
_cell.angle_gamma   90.00
#
_symmetry.space_group_name_H-M   'P 1'
#
loop_
_entity.id
_entity.type
_entity.pdbx_description
1 polymer ?
#
loop_
_entity_poly.entity_id
_entity_poly.type
_entity_poly.pdbx_seq_one_letter_code
_entity_poly.pdbx_strand_id
1 'polypeptide(L)' 'MTLSEIATFAGEKIGKTDSDTVTFLKKSASLNYRRVWNFAPWRESVTTSTYSVGTNRTITLGTSVETPLSVAYD' A
#
# COMPACT_ATOMS: atom_id res chain seq x y z
N MET A 1 5.87 -3.53 7.79
CA MET A 1 5.03 -3.76 8.97
C MET A 1 3.76 -4.51 8.56
N THR A 2 3.58 -5.75 9.00
CA THR A 2 2.42 -6.60 8.73
C THR A 2 1.23 -6.19 9.61
N LEU A 3 0.00 -6.57 9.23
CA LEU A 3 -1.19 -6.28 10.04
C LEU A 3 -1.09 -6.86 11.46
N SER A 4 -0.39 -7.99 11.63
CA SER A 4 -0.16 -8.59 12.95
C SER A 4 0.79 -7.73 13.79
N GLU A 5 1.88 -7.22 13.20
CA GLU A 5 2.82 -6.32 13.90
C GLU A 5 2.13 -5.02 14.35
N ILE A 6 1.24 -4.47 13.52
CA ILE A 6 0.45 -3.26 13.85
C ILE A 6 -0.49 -3.54 15.02
N ALA A 7 -1.21 -4.67 14.96
CA ALA A 7 -2.18 -5.04 15.98
C ALA A 7 -1.50 -5.27 17.34
N THR A 8 -0.37 -5.97 17.35
CA THR A 8 0.44 -6.18 18.57
C THR A 8 0.94 -4.85 19.11
N PHE A 9 1.55 -4.00 18.28
CA PHE A 9 2.04 -2.69 18.70
C PHE A 9 0.92 -1.82 19.30
N ALA A 10 -0.23 -1.73 18.65
CA ALA A 10 -1.36 -0.94 19.15
C ALA A 10 -1.92 -1.51 20.46
N GLY A 11 -2.01 -2.84 20.57
CA GLY A 11 -2.45 -3.52 21.79
C GLY A 11 -1.52 -3.26 22.97
N GLU A 12 -0.20 -3.32 22.77
CA GLU A 12 0.81 -2.99 23.78
C GLU A 12 0.66 -1.56 24.29
N LYS A 13 0.36 -0.59 23.42
CA LYS A 13 0.18 0.82 23.82
C LYS A 13 -1.00 1.04 24.76
N ILE A 14 -2.02 0.19 24.68
CA ILE A 14 -3.22 0.27 25.52
C ILE A 14 -3.25 -0.79 26.62
N GLY A 15 -2.18 -1.58 26.77
CA GLY A 15 -2.09 -2.67 27.75
C GLY A 15 -3.08 -3.82 27.49
N LYS A 16 -3.55 -3.99 26.25
CA LYS A 16 -4.49 -5.07 25.87
C LYS A 16 -3.89 -5.93 24.77
N THR A 17 -3.32 -7.06 25.19
CA THR A 17 -2.63 -8.03 24.33
C THR A 17 -3.39 -9.36 24.21
N ASP A 18 -4.62 -9.41 24.69
CA ASP A 18 -5.49 -10.58 24.53
C ASP A 18 -5.83 -10.84 23.05
N SER A 19 -6.06 -12.11 22.72
CA SER A 19 -6.26 -12.59 21.35
C SER A 19 -7.43 -11.89 20.64
N ASP A 20 -8.51 -11.59 21.37
CA ASP A 20 -9.70 -10.95 20.82
C ASP A 20 -9.42 -9.49 20.44
N THR A 21 -8.71 -8.77 21.32
CA THR A 21 -8.26 -7.40 21.06
C THR A 21 -7.30 -7.34 19.87
N VAL A 22 -6.30 -8.24 19.80
CA VAL A 22 -5.38 -8.32 18.65
C VAL A 22 -6.15 -8.60 17.36
N THR A 23 -7.13 -9.50 17.40
CA THR A 23 -8.00 -9.81 16.25
C THR A 23 -8.81 -8.59 15.80
N PHE A 24 -9.41 -7.87 16.74
CA PHE A 24 -10.12 -6.62 16.46
C PHE A 24 -9.22 -5.54 15.87
N LEU A 25 -8.03 -5.35 16.43
CA LEU A 25 -7.06 -4.35 15.96
C LEU A 25 -6.54 -4.69 14.56
N LYS A 26 -6.32 -5.98 14.26
CA LYS A 26 -5.94 -6.45 12.93
C LYS A 26 -7.02 -6.12 11.90
N LYS A 27 -8.30 -6.34 12.23
CA LYS A 27 -9.45 -5.97 11.38
C LYS A 27 -9.53 -4.46 11.19
N SER A 28 -9.35 -3.69 12.26
CA SER A 28 -9.35 -2.22 12.22
C SER A 28 -8.21 -1.67 11.35
N ALA A 29 -7.01 -2.23 11.46
CA ALA A 29 -5.87 -1.87 10.61
C ALA A 29 -6.17 -2.16 9.13
N SER A 30 -6.69 -3.34 8.81
CA SER A 30 -7.09 -3.70 7.43
C SER A 30 -8.12 -2.72 6.84
N LEU A 31 -9.13 -2.34 7.62
CA LEU A 31 -10.15 -1.38 7.19
C LEU A 31 -9.55 0.02 6.94
N ASN A 32 -8.62 0.46 7.79
CA ASN A 32 -7.94 1.75 7.59
C ASN A 32 -7.06 1.75 6.34
N TYR A 33 -6.30 0.68 6.10
CA TYR A 33 -5.55 0.55 4.83
C TYR A 33 -6.46 0.63 3.61
N ARG A 34 -7.60 -0.07 3.64
CA ARG A 34 -8.57 -0.01 2.55
C ARG A 34 -9.16 1.39 2.36
N ARG A 35 -9.43 2.11 3.46
CA ARG A 35 -9.90 3.50 3.40
C ARG A 35 -8.87 4.42 2.76
N VAL A 36 -7.61 4.36 3.18
CA VAL A 36 -6.51 5.16 2.60
C VAL A 36 -6.31 4.82 1.12
N TRP A 37 -6.36 3.53 0.78
CA TRP A 37 -6.25 3.09 -0.61
C TRP A 37 -7.37 3.63 -1.49
N ASN A 38 -8.63 3.54 -1.02
CA ASN A 38 -9.79 4.02 -1.76
C ASN A 38 -9.88 5.56 -1.81
N PHE A 39 -9.46 6.24 -0.75
CA PHE A 39 -9.34 7.70 -0.74
C PHE A 39 -8.28 8.17 -1.75
N ALA A 40 -7.26 7.34 -1.96
CA ALA A 40 -6.23 7.52 -2.97
C ALA A 40 -5.54 8.91 -2.96
N PRO A 41 -5.11 9.44 -1.79
CA PRO A 41 -4.49 10.77 -1.71
C PRO A 41 -3.17 10.84 -2.51
N TRP A 42 -2.54 9.69 -2.69
CA TRP A 42 -1.37 9.53 -3.55
C TRP A 42 -1.65 9.91 -5.01
N ARG A 43 -2.91 9.85 -5.51
CA ARG A 43 -3.22 10.22 -6.90
C ARG A 43 -2.87 11.65 -7.23
N GLU A 44 -2.94 12.56 -6.27
CA GLU A 44 -2.55 13.96 -6.48
C GLU A 44 -1.04 14.12 -6.67
N SER A 45 -0.25 13.19 -6.14
CA SER A 45 1.21 13.15 -6.26
C SER A 45 1.72 12.17 -7.33
N VAL A 46 0.85 11.35 -7.93
CA VAL A 46 1.26 10.40 -8.98
C VAL A 46 1.42 11.14 -10.30
N THR A 47 2.67 11.30 -10.71
CA THR A 47 3.02 11.73 -12.06
C THR A 47 2.87 10.54 -13.01
N THR A 48 2.26 10.76 -14.16
CA THR A 48 2.16 9.74 -15.21
C THR A 48 3.29 9.92 -16.23
N SER A 49 3.99 8.84 -16.56
CA SER A 49 5.01 8.81 -17.61
C SER A 49 4.65 7.73 -18.63
N THR A 50 4.47 8.12 -19.88
CA THR A 50 4.16 7.21 -20.98
C THR A 50 5.43 6.86 -21.75
N TYR A 51 5.70 5.57 -21.92
CA TYR A 51 6.82 5.06 -22.70
C TYR A 51 6.27 4.26 -23.87
N SER A 52 6.67 4.59 -25.10
CA SER A 52 6.37 3.76 -26.26
C SER A 52 7.17 2.47 -26.18
N VAL A 53 6.47 1.33 -26.24
CA VAL A 53 7.07 0.01 -26.16
C VAL A 53 7.04 -0.64 -27.54
N GLY A 54 8.20 -1.14 -27.99
CA GLY A 54 8.27 -1.98 -29.19
C GLY A 54 7.89 -3.44 -28.86
N THR A 55 8.35 -4.39 -29.66
CA THR A 55 8.16 -5.84 -29.41
C THR A 55 8.97 -6.41 -28.23
N ASN A 56 9.58 -5.55 -27.41
CA ASN A 56 10.47 -5.98 -26.33
C ASN A 56 9.68 -6.42 -25.09
N ARG A 57 10.14 -7.51 -24.45
CA ARG A 57 9.55 -8.01 -23.18
C ARG A 57 10.03 -7.25 -21.94
N THR A 58 11.10 -6.47 -22.07
CA THR A 58 11.70 -5.67 -20.99
C THR A 58 11.77 -4.22 -21.41
N ILE A 59 11.38 -3.31 -20.52
CA ILE A 59 11.31 -1.87 -20.75
C ILE A 59 12.13 -1.18 -19.67
N THR A 60 13.09 -0.35 -20.08
CA THR A 60 13.87 0.47 -19.15
C THR A 60 13.09 1.76 -18.88
N LEU A 61 12.78 2.01 -17.60
CA LEU A 61 12.12 3.24 -17.16
C LEU A 61 13.13 4.37 -16.95
N GLY A 62 12.69 5.62 -17.13
CA GLY A 62 13.52 6.79 -16.86
C GLY A 62 13.71 7.04 -15.37
N THR A 63 14.71 7.86 -15.01
CA THR A 63 15.07 8.19 -13.62
C THR A 63 14.00 8.95 -12.85
N SER A 64 12.99 9.49 -13.53
CA SER A 64 11.82 10.14 -12.92
C SER A 64 10.79 9.14 -12.39
N VAL A 65 10.96 7.83 -12.62
CA VAL A 65 10.07 6.78 -12.11
C VAL A 65 10.78 6.05 -10.97
N GLU A 66 10.46 6.44 -9.74
CA GLU A 66 11.07 5.87 -8.54
C GLU A 66 10.35 4.59 -8.07
N THR A 67 9.03 4.51 -8.23
CA THR A 67 8.25 3.31 -7.86
C THR A 67 7.05 3.14 -8.79
N PRO A 68 7.08 2.16 -9.73
CA PRO A 68 5.94 1.91 -10.61
C PRO A 68 4.78 1.30 -9.83
N LEU A 69 3.62 1.98 -9.83
CA LEU A 69 2.43 1.56 -9.08
C LEU A 69 1.48 0.68 -9.92
N SER A 70 1.48 0.83 -11.24
CA SER A 70 0.65 0.07 -12.15
C SER A 70 1.16 0.15 -13.58
N VAL A 71 0.94 -0.91 -14.36
CA VAL A 71 1.14 -0.94 -15.81
C VAL A 71 -0.21 -1.13 -16.47
N ALA A 72 -0.53 -0.29 -17.44
CA ALA A 72 -1.68 -0.47 -18.32
C ALA A 72 -1.16 -0.64 -19.75
N TYR A 73 -1.75 -1.58 -20.48
CA TYR A 73 -1.55 -1.77 -21.91
C TYR A 73 -2.85 -1.33 -22.59
N ASP A 74 -2.74 -0.59 -23.70
CA ASP A 74 -3.87 -0.35 -24.60
C ASP A 74 -4.22 -1.64 -25.39
#